data_AF-A0A2M7KBW9-F1
#
_entry.id   AF-A0A2M7KBW9-F1
#
_cell.length_a   1.000
_cell.length_b   1.000
_cell.length_c   1.000
_cell.angle_alpha   90.00
_cell.angle_beta   90.00
_cell.angle_gamma   90.00
#
_symmetry.space_group_name_H-M   'P 1'
#
loop_
_entity.id
_entity.type
_entity.pdbx_description
1 polymer ?
#
loop_
_entity_poly.entity_id
_entity_poly.type
_entity_poly.pdbx_seq_one_letter_code
_entity_poly.pdbx_strand_id
1 'polypeptide(L)'
;MKTKQHNMSIMADGYSISYPLENMVNGKDELKKVAKKIKTSGNPFGSMDLSTFTDELKKRYDYKELGTENVAGVEGTKFSFVMDKSKPNDKIIGVIYKNVMLKSSMKMSGFEINLVASKFDQNVEIPADKFGIPAGYTVEEK
;
A
#
# COMPACT_ATOMS: atom_id res chain seq x y z
N MET A 1 -12.71 18.22 -11.23
CA MET A 1 -13.31 17.75 -9.96
C MET A 1 -12.23 17.78 -8.89
N LYS A 2 -12.42 18.51 -7.80
CA LYS A 2 -11.44 18.56 -6.69
C LYS A 2 -11.96 17.67 -5.57
N THR A 3 -11.18 16.66 -5.23
CA THR A 3 -11.49 15.68 -4.20
C THR A 3 -10.37 15.68 -3.17
N LYS A 4 -10.73 15.74 -1.89
CA LYS A 4 -9.81 15.50 -0.78
C LYS A 4 -10.36 14.33 0.03
N GLN A 5 -9.59 13.27 0.11
CA GLN A 5 -9.97 12.05 0.82
C GLN A 5 -8.89 11.69 1.83
N HIS A 6 -9.32 11.32 3.02
CA HIS A 6 -8.46 10.74 4.04
C HIS A 6 -9.09 9.42 4.44
N ASN A 7 -8.34 8.33 4.32
CA ASN A 7 -8.82 6.99 4.69
C ASN A 7 -7.85 6.39 5.69
N MET A 8 -8.39 5.61 6.62
CA MET A 8 -7.61 4.71 7.45
C MET A 8 -7.69 3.31 6.88
N SER A 9 -6.58 2.58 6.92
CA SER A 9 -6.54 1.14 6.63
C SER A 9 -5.76 0.44 7.72
N ILE A 10 -6.35 -0.61 8.28
CA ILE A 10 -5.79 -1.45 9.34
C ILE A 10 -5.72 -2.87 8.81
N MET A 11 -4.58 -3.52 8.99
CA MET A 11 -4.44 -4.96 8.79
C MET A 11 -4.22 -5.62 10.15
N ALA A 12 -5.16 -6.45 10.57
CA ALA A 12 -5.10 -7.17 11.84
C ALA A 12 -5.87 -8.49 11.71
N ASP A 13 -5.35 -9.56 12.34
CA ASP A 13 -6.03 -10.86 12.48
C ASP A 13 -6.56 -11.47 11.16
N GLY A 14 -5.85 -11.27 10.04
CA GLY A 14 -6.28 -11.78 8.73
C GLY A 14 -7.42 -10.98 8.07
N TYR A 15 -7.64 -9.73 8.52
CA TYR A 15 -8.59 -8.80 7.93
C TYR A 15 -7.93 -7.49 7.55
N SER A 16 -8.37 -6.92 6.44
CA SER A 16 -8.11 -5.54 6.04
C SER A 16 -9.36 -4.73 6.32
N ILE A 17 -9.28 -3.80 7.25
CA ILE A 17 -10.36 -2.90 7.63
C ILE A 17 -10.02 -1.53 7.07
N SER A 18 -10.88 -0.96 6.25
CA SER A 18 -10.71 0.38 5.69
C SER A 18 -11.93 1.24 5.97
N TYR A 19 -11.71 2.48 6.37
CA TYR A 19 -12.79 3.43 6.61
C TYR A 19 -12.35 4.86 6.26
N PRO A 20 -13.24 5.67 5.66
CA PRO A 20 -12.94 7.06 5.35
C PRO A 20 -12.98 7.90 6.62
N LEU A 21 -11.98 8.78 6.80
CA LEU A 21 -11.92 9.82 7.84
C LEU A 21 -12.40 11.17 7.33
N GLU A 22 -12.22 11.44 6.03
CA GLU A 22 -12.63 12.68 5.35
C GLU A 22 -12.98 12.35 3.90
N ASN A 23 -14.09 12.90 3.40
CA ASN A 23 -14.45 12.81 1.98
C ASN A 23 -15.07 14.12 1.51
N MET A 24 -14.24 15.02 0.99
CA MET A 24 -14.66 16.32 0.47
C MET A 24 -14.71 16.28 -1.05
N VAL A 25 -15.88 16.53 -1.62
CA VAL A 25 -16.11 16.61 -3.07
C VAL A 25 -16.59 18.02 -3.41
N ASN A 26 -15.79 18.76 -4.18
CA ASN A 26 -16.09 20.15 -4.56
C ASN A 26 -16.47 21.05 -3.35
N GLY A 27 -15.85 20.81 -2.18
CA GLY A 27 -16.10 21.57 -0.95
C GLY A 27 -17.29 21.10 -0.10
N LYS A 28 -18.00 20.05 -0.51
CA LYS A 28 -19.07 19.43 0.28
C LYS A 28 -18.56 18.16 0.96
N ASP A 29 -18.97 17.98 2.22
CA ASP A 29 -18.72 16.75 2.96
C ASP A 29 -19.69 15.66 2.47
N GLU A 30 -19.12 14.63 1.85
CA GLU A 30 -19.83 13.43 1.40
C GLU A 30 -19.35 12.19 2.18
N LEU A 31 -18.89 12.37 3.43
CA LEU A 31 -18.44 11.27 4.28
C LEU A 31 -19.57 10.29 4.58
N LYS A 32 -19.36 9.03 4.19
CA LYS A 32 -20.18 7.90 4.63
C LYS A 32 -19.40 7.12 5.68
N LYS A 33 -19.92 7.06 6.91
CA LYS A 33 -19.31 6.32 8.03
C LYS A 33 -19.53 4.81 7.88
N VAL A 34 -18.92 4.24 6.85
CA VAL A 34 -18.96 2.80 6.57
C VAL A 34 -17.54 2.27 6.61
N ALA A 35 -17.31 1.32 7.50
CA ALA A 35 -16.05 0.59 7.56
C ALA A 35 -16.19 -0.70 6.75
N LYS A 36 -15.30 -0.90 5.79
CA LYS A 36 -15.23 -2.13 5.00
C LYS A 36 -14.22 -3.07 5.63
N LYS A 37 -14.69 -4.23 6.07
CA LYS A 37 -13.86 -5.30 6.61
C LYS A 37 -13.82 -6.43 5.60
N ILE A 38 -12.63 -6.70 5.06
CA ILE A 38 -12.41 -7.70 4.02
C ILE A 38 -11.44 -8.74 4.56
N LYS A 39 -11.75 -10.03 4.39
CA LYS A 39 -10.77 -11.10 4.68
C LYS A 39 -9.55 -10.95 3.77
N THR A 40 -8.35 -10.94 4.34
CA THR A 40 -7.11 -10.86 3.54
C THR A 40 -6.73 -12.19 2.89
N SER A 41 -7.43 -13.28 3.22
CA SER A 41 -7.29 -14.57 2.55
C SER A 41 -7.60 -14.43 1.06
N GLY A 42 -6.55 -14.30 0.24
CA GLY A 42 -6.66 -14.13 -1.22
C GLY A 42 -6.29 -12.73 -1.75
N ASN A 43 -5.83 -11.79 -0.91
CA ASN A 43 -5.27 -10.52 -1.40
C ASN A 43 -3.76 -10.69 -1.70
N PRO A 44 -3.35 -10.81 -2.98
CA PRO A 44 -1.95 -11.05 -3.33
C PRO A 44 -1.01 -9.91 -2.90
N PHE A 45 -1.53 -8.73 -2.55
CA PHE A 45 -0.75 -7.59 -2.08
C PHE A 45 -0.73 -7.43 -0.55
N GLY A 46 -1.75 -7.92 0.16
CA GLY A 46 -1.81 -7.85 1.64
C GLY A 46 -0.93 -8.88 2.33
N SER A 47 -0.59 -9.96 1.62
CA SER A 47 0.33 -11.02 2.05
C SER A 47 1.57 -11.09 1.16
N MET A 48 1.90 -10.02 0.42
CA MET A 48 3.12 -10.01 -0.40
C MET A 48 4.31 -9.81 0.54
N ASP A 49 4.71 -10.88 1.20
CA ASP A 49 6.01 -10.92 1.83
C ASP A 49 7.05 -10.88 0.71
N LEU A 50 7.60 -9.71 0.44
CA LEU A 50 8.60 -9.52 -0.61
C LEU A 50 9.91 -10.25 -0.27
N SER A 51 10.13 -10.69 0.98
CA SER A 51 11.19 -11.66 1.29
C SER A 51 10.90 -13.07 0.78
N THR A 52 9.63 -13.35 0.44
CA THR A 52 9.18 -14.59 -0.21
C THR A 52 9.03 -14.46 -1.73
N PHE A 53 9.60 -13.42 -2.36
CA PHE A 53 9.82 -13.47 -3.80
C PHE A 53 10.79 -14.62 -4.10
N THR A 54 10.23 -15.81 -4.25
CA THR A 54 10.94 -17.01 -4.63
C THR A 54 11.64 -16.73 -5.95
N ASP A 55 12.73 -17.45 -6.22
CA ASP A 55 13.46 -17.31 -7.48
C ASP A 55 12.53 -17.47 -8.71
N GLU A 56 11.45 -18.24 -8.56
CA GLU A 56 10.39 -18.37 -9.57
C GLU A 56 9.62 -17.06 -9.80
N LEU A 57 9.23 -16.33 -8.75
CA LEU A 57 8.55 -15.05 -8.88
C LEU A 57 9.50 -13.97 -9.42
N LYS A 58 10.77 -13.98 -8.99
CA LYS A 58 11.80 -13.09 -9.55
C LYS A 58 11.98 -13.29 -11.05
N LYS A 59 12.06 -14.54 -11.51
CA LYS A 59 12.12 -14.90 -12.94
C LYS A 59 10.83 -14.58 -13.70
N ARG A 60 9.67 -14.76 -13.06
CA ARG A 60 8.37 -14.46 -13.65
C ARG A 60 8.20 -12.97 -13.92
N TYR A 61 8.69 -12.11 -13.03
CA TYR A 61 8.49 -10.67 -13.13
C TYR A 61 9.73 -9.88 -13.58
N ASP A 62 10.78 -10.53 -14.10
CA ASP A 62 12.05 -9.87 -14.46
C ASP A 62 12.57 -8.95 -13.34
N TYR A 63 12.51 -9.46 -12.10
CA TYR A 63 12.93 -8.70 -10.92
C TYR A 63 14.43 -8.43 -10.95
N LYS A 64 14.82 -7.18 -10.70
CA LYS A 64 16.22 -6.74 -10.64
C LYS A 64 16.43 -5.84 -9.46
N GLU A 65 17.51 -6.08 -8.72
CA GLU A 65 18.02 -5.15 -7.73
C GLU A 65 18.87 -4.09 -8.45
N LEU A 66 18.64 -2.83 -8.10
CA LEU A 66 19.26 -1.68 -8.75
C LEU A 66 20.22 -0.94 -7.80
N GLY A 67 20.44 -1.48 -6.59
CA GLY A 67 21.26 -0.89 -5.54
C GLY A 67 20.43 -0.50 -4.32
N THR A 68 20.89 0.50 -3.57
CA THR A 68 20.21 1.04 -2.39
C THR A 68 19.73 2.47 -2.63
N GLU A 69 18.68 2.88 -1.90
CA GLU A 69 18.15 4.25 -1.92
C GLU A 69 17.66 4.63 -0.51
N ASN A 70 18.01 5.84 -0.05
CA ASN A 70 17.50 6.39 1.21
C ASN A 70 16.11 7.01 1.00
N VAL A 71 15.11 6.49 1.71
CA VAL A 71 13.72 6.98 1.68
C VAL A 71 13.21 7.06 3.12
N ALA A 72 12.56 8.18 3.48
CA ALA A 72 11.99 8.38 4.81
C ALA A 72 12.97 8.17 5.98
N GLY A 73 14.28 8.41 5.75
CA GLY A 73 15.33 8.29 6.76
C GLY A 73 15.91 6.89 6.94
N VAL A 74 15.54 5.91 6.09
CA VAL A 74 16.10 4.56 6.12
C VAL A 74 16.65 4.16 4.74
N GLU A 75 17.72 3.36 4.73
CA GLU A 75 18.32 2.82 3.50
C GLU A 75 17.61 1.52 3.11
N GLY A 76 16.90 1.54 1.98
CA GLY A 76 16.20 0.38 1.43
C GLY A 76 16.85 -0.16 0.15
N THR A 77 16.52 -1.40 -0.21
CA THR A 77 16.90 -1.99 -1.50
C THR A 77 16.01 -1.43 -2.59
N LYS A 78 16.63 -0.82 -3.60
CA LYS A 78 15.97 -0.36 -4.81
C LYS A 78 15.85 -1.52 -5.78
N PHE A 79 14.67 -1.68 -6.37
CA PHE A 79 14.41 -2.75 -7.31
C PHE A 79 13.50 -2.32 -8.45
N SER A 80 13.45 -3.15 -9.50
CA SER A 80 12.46 -3.05 -10.56
C SER A 80 11.88 -4.42 -10.91
N PHE A 81 10.63 -4.44 -11.35
CA PHE A 81 10.00 -5.63 -11.94
C PHE A 81 8.95 -5.23 -12.98
N VAL A 82 8.55 -6.19 -13.81
CA VAL A 82 7.57 -6.06 -14.89
C VAL A 82 6.39 -6.97 -14.56
N MET A 83 5.20 -6.41 -14.34
CA MET A 83 4.00 -7.23 -14.07
C MET A 83 3.50 -8.00 -15.29
N ASP A 84 3.63 -7.40 -16.49
CA ASP A 84 3.18 -7.97 -17.76
C ASP A 84 4.35 -7.99 -18.75
N LYS A 85 4.86 -9.19 -19.05
CA LYS A 85 6.00 -9.35 -19.98
C LYS A 85 5.69 -8.85 -21.40
N SER A 86 4.42 -8.74 -21.79
CA SER A 86 4.04 -8.15 -23.08
C SER A 86 4.23 -6.63 -23.12
N LYS A 87 4.38 -5.99 -21.95
CA LYS A 87 4.61 -4.56 -21.78
C LYS A 87 5.88 -4.31 -20.96
N PRO A 88 7.08 -4.64 -21.49
CA PRO A 88 8.34 -4.53 -20.76
C PRO A 88 8.72 -3.09 -20.36
N ASN A 89 8.04 -2.09 -20.94
CA ASN A 89 8.21 -0.67 -20.60
C ASN A 89 7.35 -0.23 -19.39
N ASP A 90 6.35 -1.02 -18.99
CA ASP A 90 5.51 -0.78 -17.81
C ASP A 90 6.20 -1.34 -16.55
N LYS A 91 7.47 -0.97 -16.36
CA LYS A 91 8.26 -1.37 -15.20
C LYS A 91 7.75 -0.64 -13.96
N ILE A 92 7.63 -1.40 -12.88
CA ILE A 92 7.49 -0.86 -11.54
C ILE A 92 8.89 -0.70 -10.96
N ILE A 93 9.17 0.48 -10.40
CA ILE A 93 10.39 0.75 -9.64
C ILE A 93 9.99 0.99 -8.19
N GLY A 94 10.64 0.29 -7.26
CA GLY A 94 10.35 0.41 -5.84
C GLY A 94 11.60 0.53 -4.97
N VAL A 95 11.38 0.92 -3.72
CA VAL A 95 12.37 0.84 -2.64
C VAL A 95 11.72 0.12 -1.48
N ILE A 96 12.37 -0.93 -0.98
CA ILE A 96 11.88 -1.75 0.13
C ILE A 96 12.86 -1.74 1.30
N TYR A 97 12.34 -1.69 2.52
CA TYR A 97 13.11 -1.86 3.75
C TYR A 97 12.37 -2.80 4.70
N LYS A 98 13.03 -3.86 5.18
CA LYS A 98 12.44 -4.86 6.09
C LYS A 98 11.03 -5.32 5.66
N ASN A 99 10.88 -5.68 4.38
CA ASN A 99 9.61 -6.09 3.76
C ASN A 99 8.51 -5.00 3.68
N VAL A 100 8.83 -3.74 3.98
CA VAL A 100 7.92 -2.60 3.83
C VAL A 100 8.30 -1.78 2.60
N MET A 101 7.32 -1.59 1.70
CA MET A 101 7.49 -0.72 0.53
C MET A 101 7.53 0.75 0.96
N LEU A 102 8.66 1.41 0.72
CA LEU A 102 8.87 2.83 1.03
C LEU A 102 8.60 3.73 -0.16
N LYS A 103 8.80 3.21 -1.37
CA LYS A 103 8.58 3.95 -2.62
C LYS A 103 8.08 3.00 -3.69
N SER A 104 7.16 3.46 -4.51
CA SER A 104 6.69 2.77 -5.70
C SER A 104 6.39 3.78 -6.79
N SER A 105 6.95 3.56 -7.96
CA SER A 105 6.63 4.25 -9.20
C SER A 105 6.08 3.23 -10.18
N MET A 106 4.85 3.44 -10.65
CA MET A 106 4.19 2.57 -11.61
C MET A 106 3.50 3.38 -12.69
N LYS A 107 3.62 2.94 -13.94
CA LYS A 107 2.87 3.47 -15.07
C LYS A 107 1.73 2.51 -15.39
N MET A 108 0.51 3.00 -15.38
CA MET A 108 -0.68 2.23 -15.74
C MET A 108 -1.52 3.04 -16.71
N SER A 109 -1.69 2.54 -17.94
CA SER A 109 -2.63 3.08 -18.93
C SER A 109 -2.53 4.60 -19.13
N GLY A 110 -1.31 5.15 -19.23
CA GLY A 110 -1.06 6.57 -19.46
C GLY A 110 -1.02 7.45 -18.20
N PHE A 111 -1.25 6.88 -17.02
CA PHE A 111 -1.10 7.56 -15.73
C PHE A 111 0.14 7.04 -15.00
N GLU A 112 0.89 7.96 -14.39
CA GLU A 112 2.01 7.63 -13.52
C GLU A 112 1.60 7.84 -12.07
N ILE A 113 1.70 6.78 -11.28
CA ILE A 113 1.43 6.81 -9.85
C ILE A 113 2.77 6.70 -9.13
N ASN A 114 3.11 7.74 -8.37
CA ASN A 114 4.30 7.81 -7.54
C ASN A 114 3.87 7.86 -6.08
N LEU A 115 4.17 6.80 -5.34
CA LEU A 115 4.01 6.73 -3.89
C LEU A 115 5.39 6.80 -3.25
N VAL A 116 5.56 7.73 -2.31
CA VAL A 116 6.80 7.90 -1.55
C VAL A 116 6.43 8.09 -0.09
N ALA A 117 6.99 7.26 0.79
CA ALA A 117 6.86 7.43 2.22
C ALA A 117 7.53 8.74 2.65
N SER A 118 6.78 9.56 3.39
CA SER A 118 7.30 10.81 3.97
C SER A 118 8.00 10.58 5.31
N LYS A 119 7.62 9.51 6.03
CA LYS A 119 8.16 9.14 7.34
C LYS A 119 8.12 7.63 7.52
N PHE A 120 9.11 7.09 8.22
CA PHE A 120 9.14 5.70 8.67
C PHE A 120 9.52 5.66 10.15
N ASP A 121 8.65 5.07 10.97
CA ASP A 121 8.90 4.84 12.40
C ASP A 121 8.88 3.33 12.65
N GLN A 122 9.77 2.85 13.52
CA GLN A 122 9.83 1.43 13.91
C GLN A 122 9.66 1.29 15.42
N ASN A 123 9.01 0.21 15.86
CA ASN A 123 8.78 -0.10 17.27
C ASN A 123 8.05 1.02 18.02
N VAL A 124 7.20 1.77 17.32
CA VAL A 124 6.33 2.76 17.93
C VAL A 124 5.25 2.06 18.73
N GLU A 125 5.06 2.49 19.98
CA GLU A 125 3.91 2.12 20.77
C GLU A 125 2.67 2.79 20.15
N ILE A 126 1.87 1.99 19.44
CA ILE A 126 0.59 2.43 18.91
C ILE A 126 -0.47 1.99 19.90
N PRO A 127 -1.23 2.92 20.52
CA PRO A 127 -2.31 2.58 21.42
C PRO A 127 -3.32 1.63 20.76
N ALA A 128 -3.74 0.58 21.48
CA ALA A 128 -4.60 -0.47 20.93
C ALA A 128 -5.95 0.06 20.41
N ASP A 129 -6.47 1.14 21.01
CA ASP A 129 -7.68 1.84 20.60
C ASP A 129 -7.57 2.45 19.18
N LYS A 130 -6.36 2.72 18.69
CA LYS A 130 -6.13 3.18 17.31
C LYS A 130 -6.36 2.09 16.26
N PHE A 131 -6.35 0.82 16.66
CA PHE A 131 -6.68 -0.30 15.79
C PHE A 131 -8.19 -0.62 15.81
N GLY A 132 -8.99 0.11 16.59
CA GLY A 132 -10.43 0.00 16.62
C GLY A 132 -11.10 0.83 15.52
N ILE A 133 -12.26 0.36 15.06
CA ILE A 133 -13.14 1.18 14.22
C ILE A 133 -13.77 2.26 15.12
N PRO A 134 -13.72 3.55 14.75
CA PRO A 134 -14.32 4.61 15.56
C PRO A 134 -15.82 4.40 15.78
N ALA A 135 -16.35 4.91 16.90
CA ALA A 135 -17.78 4.85 17.17
C ALA A 135 -18.61 5.50 16.04
N GLY A 136 -19.77 4.90 15.74
CA GLY A 136 -20.70 5.42 14.73
C GLY A 136 -20.39 5.04 13.28
N TYR A 137 -19.43 4.13 13.05
CA TYR A 137 -19.28 3.48 11.74
C TYR A 137 -20.11 2.20 11.68
N THR A 138 -20.81 2.01 10.58
CA THR A 138 -21.42 0.72 10.24
C THR A 138 -20.34 -0.17 9.62
N VAL A 139 -20.17 -1.39 10.15
CA VAL A 139 -19.20 -2.35 9.61
C VAL A 139 -19.89 -3.21 8.55
N GLU A 140 -19.37 -3.16 7.33
CA GLU A 140 -19.75 -4.07 6.25
C GLU A 140 -18.66 -5.14 6.10
N GLU A 141 -19.02 -6.40 6.33
CA GLU A 141 -18.13 -7.55 6.09
C GLU A 141 -18.29 -8.06 4.65
N LYS A 142 -17.16 -8.24 3.95
CA LYS A 142 -17.10 -8.84 2.61
C LYS A 142 -16.03 -9.92 2.51
#